data_AF-A0A433QAM5-F1
#
_entry.id   AF-A0A433QAM5-F1
#
_cell.length_a   1.000
_cell.length_b   1.000
_cell.length_c   1.000
_cell.angle_alpha   90.00
_cell.angle_beta   90.00
_cell.angle_gamma   90.00
#
_symmetry.space_group_name_H-M   'P 1'
#
loop_
_entity.id
_entity.type
_entity.pdbx_description
1 polymer ?
#
loop_
_entity_poly.entity_id
_entity_poly.type
_entity_poly.pdbx_seq_one_letter_code
_entity_poly.pdbx_strand_id
1 'polypeptide(L)'
;MRDFPSSKLLEKFSSSLQYVEDHLPIPDEYKNRKLVAPPIVVVNQLFAGGDGCHQDRRLQARPHQECTGGQVCARAHPDRPANDRREPAEIRHVTSVDAHKIHLCSSRSDAFTTHILLHEVCHSNGPHHIVNCPEDTVRSRLQEFHSQIEEAKADIAGLFAAALLIKSGVIENVKPEEFWVTFLASAFRSIRFGITEAHGAGQAAQFNYLLDTGGFVHDASTGRYSVDFTRIEQAVSDLTRDILILQGDGDKELVHAFVTRYANNRPETRRTLERIEGAGVPVDIRPIYTVEKLFPHEPEVEATEEKIARLLAEAGFL
;
A
#
# COMPACT_ATOMS: atom_id res chain seq x y z
N MET A 1 16.59 11.34 -3.79
CA MET A 1 16.66 12.78 -4.12
C MET A 1 15.25 13.35 -4.09
N ARG A 2 15.00 14.47 -3.41
CA ARG A 2 13.65 15.04 -3.27
C ARG A 2 13.12 15.62 -4.59
N ASP A 3 11.87 15.33 -4.89
CA ASP A 3 11.07 15.97 -5.93
C ASP A 3 10.15 17.02 -5.29
N PHE A 4 10.53 18.29 -5.40
CA PHE A 4 9.80 19.39 -4.78
C PHE A 4 8.41 19.64 -5.40
N PRO A 5 8.25 19.72 -6.74
CA PRO A 5 6.95 19.84 -7.37
C PRO A 5 5.94 18.77 -6.93
N SER A 6 6.34 17.49 -6.97
CA SER A 6 5.45 16.40 -6.59
C SER A 6 5.16 16.42 -5.09
N SER A 7 6.14 16.76 -4.24
CA SER A 7 5.91 16.93 -2.79
C SER A 7 4.85 17.99 -2.49
N LYS A 8 4.84 19.12 -3.22
CA LYS A 8 3.86 20.19 -3.01
C LYS A 8 2.42 19.75 -3.33
N LEU A 9 2.25 18.87 -4.33
CA LEU A 9 0.94 18.30 -4.64
C LEU A 9 0.39 17.42 -3.52
N LEU A 10 1.24 16.95 -2.59
CA LEU A 10 0.83 16.10 -1.47
C LEU A 10 0.41 16.88 -0.23
N GLU A 11 0.76 18.16 -0.13
CA GLU A 11 0.35 19.02 0.99
C GLU A 11 -1.17 19.05 1.16
N LYS A 12 -1.93 18.97 0.05
CA LYS A 12 -3.40 18.91 0.08
C LYS A 12 -3.95 17.65 0.76
N PHE A 13 -3.22 16.53 0.70
CA PHE A 13 -3.62 15.30 1.38
C PHE A 13 -3.31 15.40 2.87
N SER A 14 -2.12 15.90 3.22
CA SER A 14 -1.76 16.21 4.62
C SER A 14 -2.75 17.17 5.27
N SER A 15 -3.19 18.23 4.56
CA SER A 15 -4.16 19.19 5.08
C SER A 15 -5.58 18.63 5.18
N SER A 16 -5.87 17.52 4.50
CA SER A 16 -7.18 16.85 4.53
C SER A 16 -7.24 15.70 5.54
N LEU A 17 -6.14 15.42 6.27
CA LEU A 17 -6.03 14.26 7.15
C LEU A 17 -7.12 14.23 8.24
N GLN A 18 -7.33 15.34 8.95
CA GLN A 18 -8.38 15.44 9.97
C GLN A 18 -9.78 15.38 9.33
N TYR A 19 -9.96 15.97 8.16
CA TYR A 19 -11.24 15.90 7.44
C TYR A 19 -11.60 14.44 7.11
N VAL A 20 -10.64 13.63 6.65
CA VAL A 20 -10.86 12.19 6.44
C VAL A 20 -11.19 11.49 7.76
N GLU A 21 -10.43 11.74 8.83
CA GLU A 21 -10.65 11.16 10.16
C GLU A 21 -12.07 11.39 10.68
N ASP A 22 -12.53 12.64 10.61
CA ASP A 22 -13.84 13.05 11.13
C ASP A 22 -14.99 12.36 10.39
N HIS A 23 -14.77 11.99 9.12
CA HIS A 23 -15.75 11.34 8.24
C HIS A 23 -15.59 9.82 8.16
N LEU A 24 -14.63 9.21 8.86
CA LEU A 24 -14.49 7.76 8.87
C LEU A 24 -15.81 7.10 9.32
N PRO A 25 -16.19 5.94 8.72
CA PRO A 25 -17.47 5.28 8.97
C PRO A 25 -17.49 4.50 10.29
N ILE A 26 -16.95 5.07 11.36
CA ILE A 26 -16.81 4.49 12.70
C ILE A 26 -17.41 5.42 13.76
N PRO A 27 -17.79 4.90 14.95
CA PRO A 27 -18.20 5.72 16.08
C PRO A 27 -17.09 6.69 16.52
N ASP A 28 -17.48 7.80 17.13
CA ASP A 28 -16.54 8.88 17.48
C ASP A 28 -15.51 8.47 18.54
N GLU A 29 -15.80 7.47 19.37
CA GLU A 29 -14.85 6.93 20.35
C GLU A 29 -13.65 6.19 19.70
N TYR A 30 -13.77 5.78 18.43
CA TYR A 30 -12.67 5.18 17.66
C TYR A 30 -11.86 6.24 16.87
N LYS A 31 -12.32 7.49 16.80
CA LYS A 31 -11.69 8.54 16.00
C LYS A 31 -10.67 9.34 16.80
N ASN A 32 -9.61 9.77 16.13
CA ASN A 32 -8.64 10.69 16.68
C ASN A 32 -9.13 12.14 16.58
N ARG A 33 -9.20 12.82 17.74
CA ARG A 33 -9.65 14.22 17.81
C ARG A 33 -8.68 15.23 17.20
N LYS A 34 -7.40 14.86 17.13
CA LYS A 34 -6.35 15.75 16.64
C LYS A 34 -5.21 14.93 16.04
N LEU A 35 -5.22 14.83 14.73
CA LEU A 35 -4.11 14.29 13.97
C LEU A 35 -3.09 15.37 13.66
N VAL A 36 -1.82 15.00 13.73
CA VAL A 36 -0.71 15.83 13.23
C VAL A 36 -0.22 15.18 11.96
N ALA A 37 -0.41 15.87 10.83
CA ALA A 37 0.00 15.31 9.56
C ALA A 37 1.52 15.11 9.52
N PRO A 38 2.01 13.89 9.21
CA PRO A 38 3.42 13.67 8.98
C PRO A 38 3.87 14.50 7.75
N PRO A 39 5.04 15.15 7.75
CA PRO A 39 5.61 15.71 6.53
C PRO A 39 5.73 14.63 5.43
N ILE A 40 5.03 14.84 4.32
CA ILE A 40 5.08 13.94 3.16
C ILE A 40 6.04 14.53 2.12
N VAL A 41 6.99 13.73 1.68
CA VAL A 41 7.99 14.14 0.68
C VAL A 41 8.07 13.11 -0.43
N VAL A 42 8.03 13.58 -1.69
CA VAL A 42 8.31 12.73 -2.85
C VAL A 42 9.81 12.67 -3.06
N VAL A 43 10.35 11.48 -3.25
CA VAL A 43 11.76 11.22 -3.51
C VAL A 43 11.94 10.28 -4.71
N ASN A 44 12.89 10.62 -5.56
CA ASN A 44 13.46 9.70 -6.54
C ASN A 44 14.51 8.84 -5.83
N GLN A 45 14.26 7.53 -5.77
CA GLN A 45 15.16 6.58 -5.14
C GLN A 45 16.41 6.39 -6.00
N LEU A 46 17.59 6.57 -5.41
CA LEU A 46 18.87 6.36 -6.10
C LEU A 46 19.46 4.99 -5.80
N PHE A 47 19.25 4.50 -4.57
CA PHE A 47 19.78 3.26 -4.06
C PHE A 47 18.93 2.79 -2.87
N ALA A 48 18.89 1.48 -2.59
CA ALA A 48 18.42 0.94 -1.32
C ALA A 48 19.22 -0.30 -0.94
N GLY A 49 19.49 -0.44 0.37
CA GLY A 49 20.15 -1.60 0.98
C GLY A 49 19.41 -2.09 2.22
N GLY A 50 19.85 -3.23 2.76
CA GLY A 50 19.18 -3.91 3.89
C GLY A 50 17.75 -4.33 3.55
N ASP A 51 16.85 -4.26 4.52
CA ASP A 51 15.44 -4.69 4.36
C ASP A 51 14.71 -3.93 3.24
N GLY A 52 15.16 -2.72 2.90
CA GLY A 52 14.63 -1.93 1.78
C GLY A 52 14.97 -2.48 0.39
N CYS A 53 15.73 -3.56 0.31
CA CYS A 53 16.10 -4.25 -0.94
C CYS A 53 15.29 -5.55 -1.16
N HIS A 54 14.42 -5.95 -0.22
CA HIS A 54 13.54 -7.11 -0.39
C HIS A 54 12.51 -6.90 -1.50
N GLN A 55 11.88 -8.00 -1.94
CA GLN A 55 11.11 -8.09 -3.19
C GLN A 55 9.86 -7.20 -3.25
N ASP A 56 9.38 -6.66 -2.14
CA ASP A 56 8.29 -5.67 -2.11
C ASP A 56 8.88 -4.26 -1.90
N ARG A 57 9.18 -3.57 -3.01
CA ARG A 57 9.96 -2.31 -2.98
C ARG A 57 9.10 -1.05 -2.86
N ARG A 58 8.03 -1.12 -2.09
CA ARG A 58 7.08 -0.02 -1.92
C ARG A 58 7.65 1.19 -1.18
N LEU A 59 6.85 2.23 -1.33
CA LEU A 59 6.74 3.44 -0.53
C LEU A 59 6.77 3.11 0.98
N GLN A 60 7.40 3.96 1.80
CA GLN A 60 7.59 3.69 3.23
C GLN A 60 7.32 4.96 4.04
N ALA A 61 6.34 4.89 4.95
CA ALA A 61 6.21 5.79 6.09
C ALA A 61 7.23 5.42 7.20
N ARG A 62 8.01 6.40 7.68
CA ARG A 62 8.91 6.25 8.85
C ARG A 62 8.73 7.46 9.77
N PRO A 63 8.85 7.38 11.12
CA PRO A 63 9.23 6.28 11.98
C PRO A 63 8.02 5.50 12.49
N HIS A 64 8.24 4.23 12.84
CA HIS A 64 7.25 3.34 13.45
C HIS A 64 6.99 3.64 14.94
N GLN A 65 7.39 4.80 15.46
CA GLN A 65 7.10 5.22 16.83
C GLN A 65 5.85 6.09 16.85
N GLU A 66 4.79 5.57 17.47
CA GLU A 66 3.45 6.18 17.59
C GLU A 66 3.48 7.62 18.17
N CYS A 67 4.56 8.01 18.86
CA CYS A 67 4.74 9.34 19.47
C CYS A 67 5.64 10.32 18.71
N THR A 68 6.17 10.00 17.51
CA THR A 68 7.06 10.93 16.78
C THR A 68 6.59 11.16 15.35
N GLY A 69 6.29 12.42 15.03
CA GLY A 69 5.82 12.85 13.70
C GLY A 69 6.72 12.33 12.59
N GLY A 70 6.17 11.44 11.76
CA GLY A 70 6.93 10.76 10.73
C GLY A 70 7.12 11.52 9.43
N GLN A 71 8.11 11.09 8.66
CA GLN A 71 8.24 11.42 7.24
C GLN A 71 7.71 10.26 6.40
N VAL A 72 6.69 10.55 5.59
CA VAL A 72 6.24 9.66 4.53
C VAL A 72 7.04 9.97 3.28
N CYS A 73 7.81 8.99 2.79
CA CYS A 73 8.59 9.15 1.56
C CYS A 73 7.90 8.49 0.37
N ALA A 74 7.40 9.33 -0.55
CA ALA A 74 6.80 8.85 -1.77
C ALA A 74 7.88 8.48 -2.82
N ARG A 75 8.10 7.23 -3.20
CA ARG A 75 9.07 6.80 -4.24
C ARG A 75 8.47 6.93 -5.64
N ALA A 76 9.07 7.76 -6.48
CA ALA A 76 8.81 7.76 -7.92
C ALA A 76 9.91 6.97 -8.65
N HIS A 77 9.52 6.07 -9.55
CA HIS A 77 10.46 5.42 -10.46
C HIS A 77 10.78 6.37 -11.63
N PRO A 78 12.05 6.48 -12.05
CA PRO A 78 12.50 7.47 -13.03
C PRO A 78 11.99 7.26 -14.46
N ASP A 79 11.28 6.18 -14.77
CA ASP A 79 10.77 5.89 -16.12
C ASP A 79 9.45 6.61 -16.46
N ARG A 80 9.37 7.92 -16.21
CA ARG A 80 8.39 8.80 -16.87
C ARG A 80 9.04 9.33 -18.16
N PRO A 81 8.80 8.74 -19.35
CA PRO A 81 9.23 9.38 -20.59
C PRO A 81 8.51 10.72 -20.76
N ALA A 82 9.28 11.78 -21.00
CA ALA A 82 8.84 13.18 -21.10
C ALA A 82 7.99 13.50 -22.34
N ASN A 83 7.37 12.50 -22.98
CA ASN A 83 6.70 12.65 -24.27
C ASN A 83 5.44 11.78 -24.33
N ASP A 84 4.48 12.02 -23.45
CA ASP A 84 3.18 11.36 -23.53
C ASP A 84 2.12 12.35 -24.02
N ARG A 85 1.98 12.41 -25.34
CA ARG A 85 0.83 13.06 -25.99
C ARG A 85 -0.38 12.21 -25.65
N ARG A 86 -1.20 12.73 -24.73
CA ARG A 86 -2.54 12.24 -24.40
C ARG A 86 -3.29 11.82 -25.67
N GLU A 87 -3.44 10.52 -25.88
CA GLU A 87 -4.66 10.03 -26.53
C GLU A 87 -5.71 9.92 -25.42
N PRO A 88 -6.89 10.57 -25.56
CA PRO A 88 -7.96 10.39 -24.61
C PRO A 88 -8.41 8.94 -24.68
N ALA A 89 -8.11 8.15 -23.65
CA ALA A 89 -8.76 6.88 -23.45
C ALA A 89 -10.27 7.16 -23.32
N GLU A 90 -11.00 6.94 -24.42
CA GLU A 90 -12.45 6.90 -24.39
C GLU A 90 -12.86 5.90 -23.31
N ILE A 91 -13.46 6.40 -22.23
CA ILE A 91 -14.14 5.59 -21.21
C ILE A 91 -15.39 5.01 -21.89
N ARG A 92 -15.20 3.96 -22.68
CA ARG A 92 -16.23 3.03 -23.12
C ARG A 92 -15.93 1.71 -22.44
N HIS A 93 -16.68 1.41 -21.37
CA HIS A 93 -16.81 0.08 -20.79
C HIS A 93 -15.52 -0.75 -20.77
N VAL A 94 -14.51 -0.39 -19.97
CA VAL A 94 -13.46 -1.35 -19.62
C VAL A 94 -13.95 -2.18 -18.43
N THR A 95 -14.93 -3.04 -18.74
CA THR A 95 -15.46 -4.14 -17.89
C THR A 95 -14.58 -5.39 -17.97
N SER A 96 -13.28 -5.25 -18.25
CA SER A 96 -12.38 -6.39 -18.42
C SER A 96 -10.95 -6.03 -18.04
N VAL A 97 -10.49 -6.55 -16.90
CA VAL A 97 -9.05 -6.59 -16.60
C VAL A 97 -8.45 -7.75 -17.41
N ASP A 98 -7.75 -7.41 -18.49
CA ASP A 98 -6.96 -8.33 -19.31
C ASP A 98 -5.58 -8.53 -18.65
N ALA A 99 -5.16 -9.79 -18.48
CA ALA A 99 -3.94 -10.19 -17.77
C ALA A 99 -2.68 -9.50 -18.33
N HIS A 100 -2.64 -9.17 -19.62
CA HIS A 100 -1.52 -8.49 -20.25
C HIS A 100 -1.38 -7.00 -19.89
N LYS A 101 -2.42 -6.37 -19.31
CA LYS A 101 -2.45 -4.92 -19.03
C LYS A 101 -2.23 -4.55 -17.57
N ILE A 102 -2.14 -5.54 -16.67
CA ILE A 102 -2.17 -5.34 -15.21
C ILE A 102 -0.97 -4.53 -14.69
N HIS A 103 0.24 -4.74 -15.21
CA HIS A 103 1.48 -4.13 -14.66
C HIS A 103 1.79 -2.72 -15.22
N LEU A 104 1.52 -2.47 -16.50
CA LEU A 104 1.89 -1.22 -17.19
C LEU A 104 0.79 -0.15 -17.15
N CYS A 105 -0.50 -0.52 -17.17
CA CYS A 105 -1.59 0.46 -17.11
C CYS A 105 -1.87 0.95 -15.69
N SER A 106 -1.70 0.11 -14.66
CA SER A 106 -1.93 0.52 -13.27
C SER A 106 -0.83 1.48 -12.80
N SER A 107 0.45 1.14 -12.97
CA SER A 107 1.59 1.97 -12.54
C SER A 107 1.67 3.37 -13.18
N ARG A 108 1.01 3.57 -14.34
CA ARG A 108 0.95 4.86 -15.05
C ARG A 108 -0.33 5.67 -14.79
N SER A 109 -1.26 5.12 -14.03
CA SER A 109 -2.52 5.80 -13.70
C SER A 109 -2.33 6.82 -12.59
N ASP A 110 -2.91 8.01 -12.76
CA ASP A 110 -3.03 9.00 -11.69
C ASP A 110 -3.77 8.42 -10.48
N ALA A 111 -4.73 7.50 -10.70
CA ALA A 111 -5.45 6.81 -9.63
C ALA A 111 -4.54 5.88 -8.82
N PHE A 112 -3.63 5.16 -9.46
CA PHE A 112 -2.69 4.26 -8.76
C PHE A 112 -1.72 5.05 -7.90
N THR A 113 -1.09 6.06 -8.48
CA THR A 113 -0.14 6.91 -7.76
C THR A 113 -0.84 7.61 -6.60
N THR A 114 -2.03 8.16 -6.84
CA THR A 114 -2.82 8.84 -5.81
C THR A 114 -3.29 7.88 -4.72
N HIS A 115 -3.69 6.65 -5.06
CA HIS A 115 -4.09 5.66 -4.06
C HIS A 115 -2.93 5.30 -3.14
N ILE A 116 -1.72 5.10 -3.67
CA ILE A 116 -0.57 4.81 -2.80
C ILE A 116 -0.27 6.01 -1.88
N LEU A 117 -0.36 7.24 -2.39
CA LEU A 117 -0.17 8.42 -1.56
C LEU A 117 -1.21 8.51 -0.44
N LEU A 118 -2.46 8.20 -0.75
CA LEU A 118 -3.53 8.14 0.24
C LEU A 118 -3.34 6.99 1.23
N HIS A 119 -2.86 5.82 0.78
CA HIS A 119 -2.51 4.70 1.64
C HIS A 119 -1.52 5.15 2.73
N GLU A 120 -0.44 5.83 2.34
CA GLU A 120 0.55 6.29 3.30
C GLU A 120 0.01 7.33 4.29
N VAL A 121 -0.87 8.22 3.82
CA VAL A 121 -1.59 9.18 4.68
C VAL A 121 -2.49 8.43 5.67
N CYS A 122 -3.20 7.42 5.18
CA CYS A 122 -4.20 6.66 5.94
C CYS A 122 -3.59 5.75 7.01
N HIS A 123 -2.28 5.47 6.99
CA HIS A 123 -1.61 4.92 8.18
C HIS A 123 -1.80 5.81 9.42
N SER A 124 -1.93 7.13 9.23
CA SER A 124 -2.17 8.09 10.31
C SER A 124 -3.65 8.19 10.71
N ASN A 125 -4.57 7.59 9.96
CA ASN A 125 -5.99 7.60 10.27
C ASN A 125 -6.39 6.38 11.11
N GLY A 126 -7.45 6.54 11.91
CA GLY A 126 -8.01 5.47 12.73
C GLY A 126 -7.21 5.15 14.01
N PRO A 127 -7.64 4.16 14.80
CA PRO A 127 -7.04 3.86 16.09
C PRO A 127 -5.56 3.45 15.99
N HIS A 128 -4.70 4.08 16.80
CA HIS A 128 -3.35 3.59 17.11
C HIS A 128 -3.27 2.93 18.49
N HIS A 129 -4.22 3.26 19.37
CA HIS A 129 -4.39 2.70 20.70
C HIS A 129 -5.75 2.00 20.83
N ILE A 130 -5.85 1.05 21.75
CA ILE A 130 -7.11 0.36 22.02
C ILE A 130 -8.08 1.32 22.72
N VAL A 131 -9.30 1.43 22.18
CA VAL A 131 -10.31 2.41 22.63
C VAL A 131 -10.61 2.27 24.12
N ASN A 132 -10.76 1.03 24.59
CA ASN A 132 -11.06 0.73 26.01
C ASN A 132 -9.82 0.51 26.87
N CYS A 133 -8.62 0.55 26.30
CA CYS A 133 -7.35 0.40 27.02
C CYS A 133 -6.24 1.24 26.35
N PRO A 134 -6.27 2.58 26.49
CA PRO A 134 -5.40 3.46 25.69
C PRO A 134 -3.89 3.32 25.96
N GLU A 135 -3.50 2.70 27.08
CA GLU A 135 -2.10 2.39 27.38
C GLU A 135 -1.53 1.32 26.43
N ASP A 136 -2.41 0.48 25.86
CA ASP A 136 -2.04 -0.54 24.89
C ASP A 136 -2.23 -0.04 23.47
N THR A 137 -1.27 -0.38 22.62
CA THR A 137 -1.26 0.00 21.22
C THR A 137 -1.89 -1.10 20.39
N VAL A 138 -2.46 -0.75 19.23
CA VAL A 138 -2.99 -1.74 18.28
C VAL A 138 -1.91 -2.75 17.92
N ARG A 139 -0.67 -2.30 17.76
CA ARG A 139 0.49 -3.14 17.50
C ARG A 139 0.77 -4.12 18.63
N SER A 140 0.80 -3.67 19.88
CA SER A 140 1.12 -4.54 21.01
C SER A 140 0.05 -5.63 21.22
N ARG A 141 -1.21 -5.30 20.91
CA ARG A 141 -2.38 -6.20 21.08
C ARG A 141 -2.54 -7.20 19.95
N LEU A 142 -2.41 -6.76 18.69
CA LEU A 142 -2.64 -7.63 17.54
C LEU A 142 -1.43 -8.49 17.16
N GLN A 143 -0.21 -8.10 17.57
CA GLN A 143 1.01 -8.90 17.42
C GLN A 143 1.24 -9.37 15.98
N GLU A 144 1.26 -10.68 15.71
CA GLU A 144 1.51 -11.26 14.38
C GLU A 144 0.50 -10.81 13.31
N PHE A 145 -0.70 -10.37 13.71
CA PHE A 145 -1.71 -9.87 12.78
C PHE A 145 -1.61 -8.36 12.53
N HIS A 146 -0.85 -7.62 13.35
CA HIS A 146 -0.81 -6.16 13.28
C HIS A 146 -0.43 -5.68 11.87
N SER A 147 0.68 -6.16 11.32
CA SER A 147 1.19 -5.66 10.04
C SER A 147 0.19 -5.91 8.91
N GLN A 148 -0.41 -7.10 8.87
CA GLN A 148 -1.41 -7.44 7.85
C GLN A 148 -2.65 -6.55 7.95
N ILE A 149 -3.16 -6.33 9.16
CA ILE A 149 -4.37 -5.51 9.37
C ILE A 149 -4.09 -4.03 9.13
N GLU A 150 -2.91 -3.54 9.51
CA GLU A 150 -2.51 -2.14 9.30
C GLU A 150 -2.33 -1.80 7.81
N GLU A 151 -1.73 -2.71 7.02
CA GLU A 151 -1.66 -2.56 5.56
C GLU A 151 -3.05 -2.60 4.92
N ALA A 152 -3.90 -3.53 5.37
CA ALA A 152 -5.28 -3.64 4.88
C ALA A 152 -6.10 -2.37 5.22
N LYS A 153 -5.90 -1.79 6.41
CA LYS A 153 -6.48 -0.51 6.81
C LYS A 153 -6.05 0.60 5.87
N ALA A 154 -4.74 0.78 5.68
CA ALA A 154 -4.19 1.85 4.86
C ALA A 154 -4.69 1.78 3.42
N ASP A 155 -4.74 0.59 2.83
CA ASP A 155 -5.29 0.37 1.49
C ASP A 155 -6.76 0.76 1.37
N ILE A 156 -7.63 0.20 2.23
CA ILE A 156 -9.08 0.40 2.09
C ILE A 156 -9.52 1.80 2.56
N ALA A 157 -8.93 2.32 3.63
CA ALA A 157 -9.16 3.70 4.06
C ALA A 157 -8.64 4.69 3.02
N GLY A 158 -7.56 4.36 2.30
CA GLY A 158 -7.09 5.14 1.15
C GLY A 158 -8.13 5.22 0.01
N LEU A 159 -8.84 4.13 -0.27
CA LEU A 159 -9.96 4.14 -1.23
C LEU A 159 -11.17 4.95 -0.73
N PHE A 160 -11.52 4.80 0.54
CA PHE A 160 -12.57 5.59 1.17
C PHE A 160 -12.25 7.10 1.10
N ALA A 161 -11.03 7.47 1.51
CA ALA A 161 -10.53 8.83 1.45
C ALA A 161 -10.52 9.37 0.02
N ALA A 162 -10.14 8.57 -0.98
CA ALA A 162 -10.20 8.98 -2.38
C ALA A 162 -11.62 9.40 -2.79
N ALA A 163 -12.62 8.56 -2.53
CA ALA A 163 -14.01 8.87 -2.85
C ALA A 163 -14.51 10.13 -2.12
N LEU A 164 -14.18 10.27 -0.83
CA LEU A 164 -14.54 11.45 -0.03
C LEU A 164 -13.89 12.73 -0.55
N LEU A 165 -12.60 12.70 -0.85
CA LEU A 165 -11.84 13.87 -1.32
C LEU A 165 -12.17 14.27 -2.75
N ILE A 166 -12.65 13.34 -3.58
CA ILE A 166 -13.24 13.68 -4.88
C ILE A 166 -14.58 14.40 -4.67
N LYS A 167 -15.45 13.88 -3.79
CA LYS A 167 -16.75 14.51 -3.50
C LYS A 167 -16.61 15.91 -2.91
N SER A 168 -15.57 16.17 -2.13
CA SER A 168 -15.28 17.50 -1.59
C SER A 168 -14.50 18.44 -2.53
N GLY A 169 -14.08 17.95 -3.71
CA GLY A 169 -13.37 18.74 -4.72
C GLY A 169 -11.86 18.91 -4.47
N VAL A 170 -11.25 18.18 -3.54
CA VAL A 170 -9.78 18.21 -3.29
C VAL A 170 -9.02 17.40 -4.36
N ILE A 171 -9.63 16.33 -4.87
CA ILE A 171 -9.14 15.55 -6.01
C ILE A 171 -10.06 15.82 -7.20
N GLU A 172 -9.52 16.47 -8.22
CA GLU A 172 -10.30 16.92 -9.38
C GLU A 172 -9.99 16.15 -10.67
N ASN A 173 -8.82 15.52 -10.76
CA ASN A 173 -8.29 14.94 -11.99
C ASN A 173 -8.56 13.44 -12.15
N VAL A 174 -9.22 12.79 -11.18
CA VAL A 174 -9.49 11.35 -11.17
C VAL A 174 -10.90 11.11 -10.67
N LYS A 175 -11.64 10.23 -11.33
CA LYS A 175 -12.99 9.82 -10.87
C LYS A 175 -12.93 8.65 -9.89
N PRO A 176 -13.93 8.47 -9.00
CA PRO A 176 -13.95 7.34 -8.05
C PRO A 176 -13.88 5.98 -8.76
N GLU A 177 -14.51 5.84 -9.93
CA GLU A 177 -14.50 4.62 -10.72
C GLU A 177 -13.09 4.20 -11.15
N GLU A 178 -12.23 5.17 -11.47
CA GLU A 178 -10.85 4.91 -11.87
C GLU A 178 -10.03 4.36 -10.69
N PHE A 179 -10.29 4.83 -9.46
CA PHE A 179 -9.67 4.29 -8.26
C PHE A 179 -10.07 2.83 -8.03
N TRP A 180 -11.36 2.51 -8.06
CA TRP A 180 -11.82 1.15 -7.78
C TRP A 180 -11.35 0.14 -8.83
N VAL A 181 -11.40 0.51 -10.12
CA VAL A 181 -10.90 -0.36 -11.21
C VAL A 181 -9.38 -0.54 -11.11
N THR A 182 -8.65 0.53 -10.81
CA THR A 182 -7.19 0.46 -10.63
C THR A 182 -6.82 -0.39 -9.41
N PHE A 183 -7.56 -0.26 -8.31
CA PHE A 183 -7.35 -1.06 -7.11
C PHE A 183 -7.65 -2.53 -7.34
N LEU A 184 -8.75 -2.86 -8.05
CA LEU A 184 -9.06 -4.22 -8.47
C LEU A 184 -7.91 -4.84 -9.28
N ALA A 185 -7.38 -4.11 -10.27
CA ALA A 185 -6.26 -4.58 -11.07
C ALA A 185 -4.97 -4.73 -10.23
N SER A 186 -4.68 -3.76 -9.36
CA SER A 186 -3.52 -3.79 -8.46
C SER A 186 -3.63 -4.89 -7.41
N ALA A 187 -4.82 -5.34 -7.03
CA ALA A 187 -5.00 -6.41 -6.08
C ALA A 187 -4.30 -7.71 -6.54
N PHE A 188 -4.41 -8.06 -7.82
CA PHE A 188 -3.68 -9.20 -8.39
C PHE A 188 -2.17 -9.00 -8.38
N ARG A 189 -1.67 -7.77 -8.46
CA ARG A 189 -0.24 -7.49 -8.31
C ARG A 189 0.22 -7.75 -6.88
N SER A 190 -0.45 -7.16 -5.87
CA SER A 190 -0.06 -7.36 -4.47
C SER A 190 -0.21 -8.81 -4.01
N ILE A 191 -1.28 -9.51 -4.42
CA ILE A 191 -1.51 -10.93 -4.05
C ILE A 191 -0.38 -11.84 -4.58
N ARG A 192 0.26 -11.48 -5.70
CA ARG A 192 1.40 -12.24 -6.28
C ARG A 192 2.70 -12.11 -5.49
N PHE A 193 2.78 -11.20 -4.52
CA PHE A 193 3.88 -11.18 -3.55
C PHE A 193 3.79 -12.35 -2.56
N GLY A 194 2.60 -12.95 -2.44
CA GLY A 194 2.34 -14.13 -1.64
C GLY A 194 1.54 -13.82 -0.38
N ILE A 195 0.68 -14.75 0.00
CA ILE A 195 -0.19 -14.63 1.19
C ILE A 195 0.57 -14.86 2.51
N THR A 196 1.87 -15.15 2.46
CA THR A 196 2.74 -15.22 3.63
C THR A 196 3.37 -13.87 3.98
N GLU A 197 3.25 -12.89 3.09
CA GLU A 197 3.66 -11.51 3.31
C GLU A 197 2.43 -10.69 3.75
N ALA A 198 2.63 -9.72 4.64
CA ALA A 198 1.56 -8.99 5.31
C ALA A 198 0.67 -8.23 4.30
N HIS A 199 1.27 -7.55 3.32
CA HIS A 199 0.52 -6.83 2.29
C HIS A 199 -0.22 -7.79 1.35
N GLY A 200 0.42 -8.85 0.86
CA GLY A 200 -0.21 -9.85 0.01
C GLY A 200 -1.42 -10.52 0.69
N ALA A 201 -1.29 -10.86 1.98
CA ALA A 201 -2.36 -11.42 2.79
C ALA A 201 -3.47 -10.40 3.08
N GLY A 202 -3.12 -9.15 3.39
CA GLY A 202 -4.06 -8.06 3.61
C GLY A 202 -4.85 -7.72 2.34
N GLN A 203 -4.19 -7.72 1.18
CA GLN A 203 -4.85 -7.52 -0.11
C GLN A 203 -5.81 -8.67 -0.44
N ALA A 204 -5.41 -9.92 -0.22
CA ALA A 204 -6.29 -11.06 -0.43
C ALA A 204 -7.56 -10.95 0.44
N ALA A 205 -7.40 -10.49 1.68
CA ALA A 205 -8.53 -10.26 2.58
C ALA A 205 -9.50 -9.21 2.05
N GLN A 206 -8.98 -8.05 1.65
CA GLN A 206 -9.79 -6.97 1.07
C GLN A 206 -10.50 -7.42 -0.22
N PHE A 207 -9.77 -8.11 -1.11
CA PHE A 207 -10.32 -8.60 -2.37
C PHE A 207 -11.48 -9.57 -2.15
N ASN A 208 -11.32 -10.54 -1.25
CA ASN A 208 -12.35 -11.52 -0.94
C ASN A 208 -13.56 -10.89 -0.22
N TYR A 209 -13.35 -9.92 0.67
CA TYR A 209 -14.44 -9.19 1.29
C TYR A 209 -15.26 -8.40 0.25
N LEU A 210 -14.59 -7.72 -0.67
CA LEU A 210 -15.24 -6.95 -1.74
C LEU A 210 -15.98 -7.86 -2.73
N LEU A 211 -15.52 -9.11 -2.95
CA LEU A 211 -16.28 -10.12 -3.68
C LEU A 211 -17.55 -10.55 -2.92
N ASP A 212 -17.43 -10.86 -1.63
CA ASP A 212 -18.56 -11.35 -0.81
C ASP A 212 -19.66 -10.30 -0.66
N THR A 213 -19.28 -9.02 -0.57
CA THR A 213 -20.20 -7.88 -0.51
C THR A 213 -20.69 -7.43 -1.89
N GLY A 214 -20.16 -8.00 -2.97
CA GLY A 214 -20.55 -7.73 -4.35
C GLY A 214 -20.05 -6.39 -4.89
N GLY A 215 -19.11 -5.72 -4.23
CA GLY A 215 -18.39 -4.57 -4.80
C GLY A 215 -17.48 -4.98 -5.96
N PHE A 216 -16.88 -6.17 -5.85
CA PHE A 216 -16.23 -6.88 -6.95
C PHE A 216 -17.10 -8.03 -7.43
N VAL A 217 -17.05 -8.27 -8.74
CA VAL A 217 -17.82 -9.33 -9.39
C VAL A 217 -16.86 -10.19 -10.21
N HIS A 218 -16.94 -11.50 -10.02
CA HIS A 218 -16.26 -12.50 -10.84
C HIS A 218 -17.25 -13.16 -11.80
N ASP A 219 -17.01 -13.05 -13.10
CA ASP A 219 -17.75 -13.76 -14.13
C ASP A 219 -17.09 -15.13 -14.36
N ALA A 220 -17.73 -16.19 -13.88
CA ALA A 220 -17.21 -17.56 -14.01
C ALA A 220 -17.13 -18.05 -15.47
N SER A 221 -17.91 -17.50 -16.40
CA SER A 221 -17.91 -17.92 -17.80
C SER A 221 -16.69 -17.40 -18.56
N THR A 222 -16.22 -16.20 -18.21
CA THR A 222 -15.06 -15.56 -18.84
C THR A 222 -13.81 -15.55 -17.96
N GLY A 223 -13.98 -15.86 -16.67
CA GLY A 223 -12.94 -15.75 -15.64
C GLY A 223 -12.49 -14.31 -15.41
N ARG A 224 -13.29 -13.30 -15.76
CA ARG A 224 -12.95 -11.88 -15.60
C ARG A 224 -13.51 -11.30 -14.32
N TYR A 225 -12.83 -10.28 -13.81
CA TYR A 225 -13.28 -9.50 -12.67
C TYR A 225 -13.68 -8.10 -13.12
N SER A 226 -14.69 -7.55 -12.45
CA SER A 226 -15.20 -6.19 -12.67
C SER A 226 -15.65 -5.57 -11.35
N VAL A 227 -15.87 -4.25 -11.38
CA VAL A 227 -16.40 -3.49 -10.24
C VAL A 227 -17.89 -3.25 -10.47
N ASP A 228 -18.71 -3.55 -9.46
CA ASP A 228 -20.10 -3.09 -9.44
C ASP A 228 -20.15 -1.69 -8.82
N PHE A 229 -20.27 -0.67 -9.68
CA PHE A 229 -20.28 0.73 -9.25
C PHE A 229 -21.49 1.09 -8.37
N THR A 230 -22.54 0.27 -8.33
CA THR A 230 -23.69 0.51 -7.44
C THR A 230 -23.45 0.01 -6.02
N ARG A 231 -22.47 -0.90 -5.82
CA ARG A 231 -22.21 -1.55 -4.54
C ARG A 231 -20.83 -1.24 -3.95
N ILE A 232 -19.84 -0.94 -4.80
CA ILE A 232 -18.44 -0.81 -4.39
C ILE A 232 -18.23 0.29 -3.34
N GLU A 233 -18.92 1.42 -3.44
CA GLU A 233 -18.73 2.51 -2.49
C GLU A 233 -19.11 2.09 -1.06
N GLN A 234 -20.27 1.44 -0.91
CA GLN A 234 -20.72 0.92 0.38
C GLN A 234 -19.80 -0.21 0.87
N ALA A 235 -19.42 -1.13 -0.01
CA ALA A 235 -18.52 -2.24 0.35
C ALA A 235 -17.15 -1.75 0.85
N VAL A 236 -16.60 -0.70 0.25
CA VAL A 236 -15.37 -0.04 0.73
C VAL A 236 -15.61 0.59 2.09
N SER A 237 -16.69 1.34 2.26
CA SER A 237 -17.05 1.97 3.54
C SER A 237 -17.22 0.95 4.68
N ASP A 238 -17.90 -0.16 4.41
CA ASP A 238 -18.14 -1.23 5.38
C ASP A 238 -16.84 -1.91 5.79
N LEU A 239 -15.96 -2.22 4.82
CA LEU A 239 -14.66 -2.82 5.10
C LEU A 239 -13.74 -1.87 5.88
N THR A 240 -13.72 -0.58 5.52
CA THR A 240 -13.00 0.45 6.28
C THR A 240 -13.48 0.48 7.73
N ARG A 241 -14.80 0.50 7.95
CA ARG A 241 -15.38 0.43 9.29
C ARG A 241 -14.93 -0.83 10.04
N ASP A 242 -15.12 -2.00 9.44
CA ASP A 242 -14.88 -3.27 10.11
C ASP A 242 -13.41 -3.43 10.52
N ILE A 243 -12.46 -3.06 9.65
CA ILE A 243 -11.02 -3.10 9.98
C ILE A 243 -10.67 -2.12 11.11
N LEU A 244 -11.21 -0.90 11.08
CA LEU A 244 -10.94 0.10 12.11
C LEU A 244 -11.51 -0.31 13.48
N ILE A 245 -12.69 -0.94 13.51
CA ILE A 245 -13.27 -1.50 14.73
C ILE A 245 -12.40 -2.65 15.25
N LEU A 246 -11.98 -3.58 14.39
CA LEU A 246 -11.08 -4.68 14.77
C LEU A 246 -9.78 -4.17 15.42
N GLN A 247 -9.21 -3.09 14.88
CA GLN A 247 -8.04 -2.45 15.48
C GLN A 247 -8.37 -1.79 16.83
N GLY A 248 -9.42 -0.96 16.89
CA GLY A 248 -9.76 -0.22 18.10
C GLY A 248 -10.21 -1.10 19.26
N ASP A 249 -10.83 -2.25 18.98
CA ASP A 249 -11.21 -3.24 19.99
C ASP A 249 -9.98 -4.02 20.50
N GLY A 250 -8.97 -4.21 19.65
CA GLY A 250 -7.78 -4.99 19.98
C GLY A 250 -8.06 -6.47 20.24
N ASP A 251 -9.20 -6.98 19.76
CA ASP A 251 -9.60 -8.38 19.90
C ASP A 251 -8.89 -9.25 18.86
N LYS A 252 -7.82 -9.90 19.32
CA LYS A 252 -6.97 -10.73 18.48
C LYS A 252 -7.71 -11.95 17.90
N GLU A 253 -8.71 -12.48 18.58
CA GLU A 253 -9.47 -13.64 18.09
C GLU A 253 -10.42 -13.24 16.97
N LEU A 254 -11.07 -12.07 17.07
CA LEU A 254 -11.87 -11.52 15.98
C LEU A 254 -11.01 -11.21 14.75
N VAL A 255 -9.81 -10.66 14.95
CA VAL A 255 -8.84 -10.44 13.88
C VAL A 255 -8.41 -11.76 13.24
N HIS A 256 -8.09 -12.78 14.04
CA HIS A 256 -7.72 -14.10 13.53
C HIS A 256 -8.86 -14.74 12.72
N ALA A 257 -10.12 -14.59 13.17
CA ALA A 257 -11.29 -15.07 12.42
C ALA A 257 -11.44 -14.33 11.09
N PHE A 258 -11.25 -13.01 11.06
CA PHE A 258 -11.25 -12.20 9.84
C PHE A 258 -10.16 -12.67 8.85
N VAL A 259 -8.92 -12.79 9.32
CA VAL A 259 -7.77 -13.25 8.52
C VAL A 259 -8.01 -14.66 7.99
N THR A 260 -8.45 -15.60 8.83
CA THR A 260 -8.73 -16.98 8.42
C THR A 260 -9.79 -17.04 7.32
N ARG A 261 -10.84 -16.23 7.44
CA ARG A 261 -11.94 -16.20 6.47
C ARG A 261 -11.51 -15.59 5.14
N TYR A 262 -10.76 -14.48 5.16
CA TYR A 262 -10.57 -13.65 3.98
C TYR A 262 -9.15 -13.69 3.40
N ALA A 263 -8.10 -13.91 4.18
CA ALA A 263 -6.70 -13.86 3.71
C ALA A 263 -6.24 -15.16 3.03
N ASN A 264 -6.95 -15.59 2.00
CA ASN A 264 -6.64 -16.81 1.26
C ASN A 264 -6.88 -16.63 -0.25
N ASN A 265 -6.14 -17.40 -1.05
CA ASN A 265 -6.39 -17.47 -2.48
C ASN A 265 -7.49 -18.49 -2.75
N ARG A 266 -8.70 -18.00 -3.05
CA ARG A 266 -9.83 -18.83 -3.50
C ARG A 266 -9.55 -19.49 -4.86
N PRO A 267 -10.23 -20.59 -5.24
CA PRO A 267 -9.94 -21.32 -6.47
C PRO A 267 -9.94 -20.46 -7.75
N GLU A 268 -10.87 -19.51 -7.86
CA GLU A 268 -10.99 -18.55 -8.96
C GLU A 268 -9.83 -17.55 -9.01
N THR A 269 -9.35 -17.10 -7.85
CA THR A 269 -8.16 -16.25 -7.74
C THR A 269 -6.93 -17.04 -8.17
N ARG A 270 -6.72 -18.26 -7.68
CA ARG A 270 -5.58 -19.11 -8.08
C ARG A 270 -5.50 -19.32 -9.58
N ARG A 271 -6.60 -19.72 -10.23
CA ARG A 271 -6.66 -19.86 -11.69
C ARG A 271 -6.32 -18.57 -12.44
N THR A 272 -6.62 -17.41 -11.84
CA THR A 272 -6.28 -16.11 -12.43
C THR A 272 -4.80 -15.81 -12.27
N LEU A 273 -4.23 -16.08 -11.11
CA LEU A 273 -2.78 -15.96 -10.87
C LEU A 273 -1.98 -16.89 -11.79
N GLU A 274 -2.41 -18.13 -11.98
CA GLU A 274 -1.81 -19.10 -12.90
C GLU A 274 -1.84 -18.60 -14.36
N ARG A 275 -2.95 -17.97 -14.79
CA ARG A 275 -3.03 -17.35 -16.13
C ARG A 275 -2.05 -16.18 -16.28
N ILE A 276 -1.91 -15.34 -15.26
CA ILE A 276 -0.98 -14.20 -15.26
C ILE A 276 0.47 -14.72 -15.32
N GLU A 277 0.78 -15.76 -14.55
CA GLU A 277 2.10 -16.41 -14.55
C GLU A 277 2.40 -17.09 -15.88
N GLY A 278 1.47 -17.88 -16.43
CA GLY A 278 1.61 -18.53 -17.73
C GLY A 278 1.75 -17.56 -18.91
N ALA A 279 1.23 -16.33 -18.77
CA ALA A 279 1.43 -15.24 -19.73
C ALA A 279 2.81 -14.56 -19.62
N GLY A 280 3.65 -14.95 -18.65
CA GLY A 280 4.98 -14.41 -18.45
C GLY A 280 5.01 -12.99 -17.88
N VAL A 281 3.93 -12.54 -17.21
CA VAL A 281 3.88 -11.21 -16.60
C VAL A 281 4.82 -11.18 -15.38
N PRO A 282 5.79 -10.25 -15.27
CA PRO A 282 6.64 -10.15 -14.09
C PRO A 282 5.85 -9.89 -12.81
N VAL A 283 6.35 -10.38 -11.67
CA VAL A 283 5.75 -10.11 -10.34
C VAL A 283 6.06 -8.68 -9.91
N ASP A 284 7.36 -8.34 -9.91
CA ASP A 284 7.87 -7.00 -9.61
C ASP A 284 9.18 -6.74 -10.38
N ILE A 285 9.80 -5.59 -10.12
CA ILE A 285 11.05 -5.18 -10.72
C ILE A 285 12.27 -5.58 -9.88
N ARG A 286 13.39 -5.82 -10.57
CA ARG A 286 14.73 -5.85 -9.96
C ARG A 286 15.49 -4.61 -10.43
N PRO A 287 15.61 -3.54 -9.63
CA PRO A 287 16.27 -2.34 -10.07
C PRO A 287 17.77 -2.57 -10.22
N ILE A 288 18.31 -1.98 -11.27
CA ILE A 288 19.74 -1.89 -11.53
C ILE A 288 20.14 -0.46 -11.17
N TYR A 289 20.78 -0.29 -10.01
CA TYR A 289 21.12 1.04 -9.51
C TYR A 289 22.38 1.55 -10.24
N THR A 290 22.19 2.42 -11.22
CA THR A 290 23.31 2.99 -11.98
C THR A 290 24.30 3.77 -11.11
N VAL A 291 23.86 4.27 -9.95
CA VAL A 291 24.72 4.94 -8.97
C VAL A 291 25.79 4.02 -8.38
N GLU A 292 25.58 2.70 -8.33
CA GLU A 292 26.60 1.74 -7.88
C GLU A 292 27.86 1.81 -8.76
N LYS A 293 27.71 2.15 -10.04
CA LYS A 293 28.86 2.31 -10.96
C LYS A 293 29.74 3.51 -10.61
N LEU A 294 29.22 4.49 -9.86
CA LEU A 294 29.97 5.64 -9.37
C LEU A 294 30.74 5.34 -8.08
N PHE A 295 30.41 4.23 -7.41
CA PHE A 295 31.04 3.76 -6.18
C PHE A 295 31.42 2.28 -6.35
N PRO A 296 32.40 1.97 -7.22
CA PRO A 296 32.81 0.58 -7.45
C PRO A 296 33.23 -0.03 -6.12
N HIS A 297 32.71 -1.22 -5.82
CA HIS A 297 33.15 -1.98 -4.65
C HIS A 297 34.67 -2.10 -4.68
N GLU A 298 35.35 -1.59 -3.64
CA GLU A 298 36.70 -2.06 -3.36
C GLU A 298 36.59 -3.58 -3.16
N PRO A 299 37.49 -4.38 -3.75
CA PRO A 299 37.44 -5.83 -3.54
C PRO A 299 37.41 -6.10 -2.04
N GLU A 300 36.51 -6.97 -1.60
CA GLU A 300 36.50 -7.45 -0.23
C GLU A 300 37.93 -7.88 0.11
N VAL A 301 38.57 -7.09 0.98
CA VAL A 301 39.76 -7.56 1.65
C VAL A 301 39.24 -8.66 2.56
N GLU A 302 39.43 -9.93 2.19
CA GLU A 302 39.36 -11.02 3.15
C GLU A 302 40.25 -10.62 4.33
N ALA A 303 39.63 -10.21 5.42
CA ALA A 303 40.32 -9.94 6.66
C ALA A 303 40.68 -11.30 7.23
N THR A 304 41.80 -11.84 6.76
CA THR A 304 42.41 -13.02 7.37
C THR A 304 42.66 -12.73 8.85
N GLU A 305 42.58 -13.75 9.70
CA GLU A 305 42.81 -13.61 11.15
C GLU A 305 44.14 -12.89 11.45
N GLU A 306 45.17 -13.11 10.62
CA GLU A 306 46.45 -12.39 10.70
C GLU A 306 46.34 -10.88 10.47
N LYS A 307 45.49 -10.45 9.53
CA LYS A 307 45.28 -9.02 9.24
C LYS A 307 44.50 -8.35 10.36
N ILE A 308 43.52 -9.04 10.94
CA ILE A 308 42.77 -8.57 12.11
C ILE A 308 43.69 -8.49 13.33
N ALA A 309 44.47 -9.54 13.61
CA ALA A 309 45.42 -9.56 14.72
C ALA A 309 46.47 -8.45 14.62
N ARG A 310 46.98 -8.19 13.41
CA ARG A 310 47.93 -7.10 13.16
C ARG A 310 47.31 -5.72 13.42
N LEU A 311 46.08 -5.49 12.96
CA LEU A 311 45.38 -4.22 13.19
C LEU A 311 45.07 -4.01 14.68
N LEU A 312 44.71 -5.08 15.40
CA LEU A 312 44.48 -5.03 16.85
C LEU A 312 45.77 -4.73 17.62
N ALA A 313 46.91 -5.31 17.22
CA ALA A 313 48.21 -5.01 17.81
C ALA A 313 48.68 -3.57 17.52
N GLU A 314 48.53 -3.09 16.28
CA GLU A 314 48.86 -1.71 15.90
C GLU A 314 47.98 -0.68 16.63
N ALA A 315 46.75 -1.04 17.00
CA ALA A 315 45.85 -0.22 17.80
C ALA A 315 45.98 -0.44 19.32
N GLY A 316 46.90 -1.30 19.78
CA GLY A 316 47.21 -1.52 21.20
C GLY A 316 46.20 -2.37 21.98
N PHE A 317 45.37 -3.16 21.29
CA PHE A 317 44.40 -4.08 21.90
C PHE A 317 44.98 -5.49 22.14
N LEU A 318 46.17 -5.80 21.58
CA LEU A 318 46.98 -7.00 21.77
C LEU A 318 48.43 -6.58 22.02
#